data_AF-A0A954Q9V6-F1
#
_entry.id   AF-A0A954Q9V6-F1
#
_cell.length_a   1.000
_cell.length_b   1.000
_cell.length_c   1.000
_cell.angle_alpha   90.00
_cell.angle_beta   90.00
_cell.angle_gamma   90.00
#
_symmetry.space_group_name_H-M   'P 1'
#
loop_
_entity.id
_entity.type
_entity.pdbx_description
1 polymer ?
#
loop_
_entity_poly.entity_id
_entity_poly.type
_entity_poly.pdbx_seq_one_letter_code
_entity_poly.pdbx_strand_id
1 'polypeptide(L)'
;MGTITDDDALRVEFSAPTGTDTESSDRNFPQLLVTGTIQSDHQVTIDAAVIDSTASGGGVDFNGPTTVTIPAGTYNATPVAITGLSIVPDTIIEPDETIELEILPGNQVQLGDANGDGTIQATTMYTIQDDDLQNVRTAVTIDDASILTIRDSVLGGKGDQLELTIVGDRLVITDGSNIIGDFGDNTTGNAVEVPLAAILGVEIDLFEGDDNLSIDFSGAPQDLNLSVTIRGGDGHDTLTFSGSTSLGSGELITNDEVEDIFVNGPATVQSGRIVLIATESLEVNADVSLDIGAIQLKAGRDVFGNCSLVQASDADMQMMSGTGIGQVRIETNGDVTLDGGNGGIVGCPGQVAVSALKEKVGQNTMR
;
A
#
# COMPACT_ATOMS: atom_id res chain seq x y z
N MET A 1 5.40 73.21 -30.57
CA MET A 1 4.70 72.14 -29.85
C MET A 1 5.75 71.14 -29.43
N GLY A 2 6.03 71.01 -28.14
CA GLY A 2 6.88 69.94 -27.63
C GLY A 2 5.99 68.73 -27.33
N THR A 3 6.27 67.59 -27.96
CA THR A 3 5.72 66.30 -27.55
C THR A 3 6.54 65.82 -26.36
N ILE A 4 5.88 65.61 -25.22
CA ILE A 4 6.45 64.81 -24.13
C ILE A 4 6.39 63.37 -24.61
N THR A 5 7.53 62.69 -24.70
CA THR A 5 7.59 61.24 -24.84
C THR A 5 7.49 60.66 -23.45
N ASP A 6 6.44 59.87 -23.20
CA ASP A 6 6.34 59.02 -22.02
C ASP A 6 7.52 58.04 -22.02
N ASP A 7 8.38 58.12 -20.99
CA ASP A 7 9.61 57.32 -20.82
C ASP A 7 9.45 56.22 -19.76
N ASP A 8 8.22 55.96 -19.31
CA ASP A 8 7.87 54.88 -18.39
C ASP A 8 7.95 53.51 -19.11
N ALA A 9 9.18 53.02 -19.32
CA ALA A 9 9.44 51.66 -19.82
C ALA A 9 9.94 50.76 -18.68
N LEU A 10 9.21 49.68 -18.41
CA LEU A 10 9.63 48.63 -17.49
C LEU A 10 10.51 47.61 -18.22
N ARG A 11 11.54 47.12 -17.55
CA ARG A 11 12.21 45.86 -17.88
C ARG A 11 11.62 44.75 -17.02
N VAL A 12 11.26 43.65 -17.66
CA VAL A 12 10.60 42.52 -17.01
C VAL A 12 11.20 41.20 -17.48
N GLU A 13 11.35 40.27 -16.54
CA GLU A 13 11.69 38.86 -16.75
C GLU A 13 11.09 37.99 -15.63
N PHE A 14 11.08 36.67 -15.78
CA PHE A 14 10.75 35.75 -14.69
C PHE A 14 11.88 35.62 -13.67
N SER A 15 11.53 35.41 -12.40
CA SER A 15 12.51 35.26 -11.32
C SER A 15 13.29 33.93 -11.36
N ALA A 16 12.79 32.94 -12.09
CA ALA A 16 13.39 31.61 -12.21
C ALA A 16 12.99 30.94 -13.54
N PRO A 17 13.84 30.07 -14.10
CA PRO A 17 13.55 29.33 -15.33
C PRO A 17 12.53 28.20 -15.13
N THR A 18 12.34 27.73 -13.89
CA THR A 18 11.39 26.67 -13.54
C THR A 18 10.69 26.97 -12.21
N GLY A 19 9.49 26.44 -12.04
CA GLY A 19 8.75 26.38 -10.78
C GLY A 19 8.00 25.06 -10.65
N THR A 20 7.57 24.73 -9.45
CA THR A 20 6.79 23.53 -9.17
C THR A 20 5.95 23.75 -7.92
N ASP A 21 4.76 23.19 -7.89
CA ASP A 21 3.95 23.05 -6.68
C ASP A 21 3.01 21.85 -6.87
N THR A 22 2.40 21.37 -5.79
CA THR A 22 1.38 20.32 -5.90
C THR A 22 0.06 20.91 -6.36
N GLU A 23 -0.79 20.13 -7.01
CA GLU A 23 -2.07 20.59 -7.56
C GLU A 23 -3.00 21.21 -6.49
N SER A 24 -2.90 20.75 -5.24
CA SER A 24 -3.65 21.33 -4.11
C SER A 24 -3.03 22.59 -3.52
N SER A 25 -1.93 23.09 -4.11
CA SER A 25 -1.17 24.22 -3.59
C SER A 25 -0.89 25.31 -4.64
N ASP A 26 -1.37 26.52 -4.35
CA ASP A 26 -1.14 27.73 -5.15
C ASP A 26 -0.04 28.63 -4.54
N ARG A 27 1.01 28.05 -3.94
CA ARG A 27 1.94 28.80 -3.06
C ARG A 27 3.26 29.17 -3.71
N ASN A 28 3.64 28.54 -4.81
CA ASN A 28 4.95 28.67 -5.43
C ASN A 28 4.91 29.04 -6.92
N PHE A 29 3.92 29.83 -7.34
CA PHE A 29 3.90 30.34 -8.70
C PHE A 29 5.15 31.17 -9.03
N PRO A 30 5.66 31.09 -10.27
CA PRO A 30 6.74 31.95 -10.74
C PRO A 30 6.37 33.44 -10.58
N GLN A 31 7.37 34.25 -10.26
CA GLN A 31 7.21 35.70 -10.08
C GLN A 31 7.86 36.45 -11.24
N LEU A 32 7.36 37.65 -11.51
CA LEU A 32 8.02 38.60 -12.42
C LEU A 32 8.99 39.46 -11.62
N LEU A 33 10.20 39.66 -12.12
CA LEU A 33 11.11 40.71 -11.65
C LEU A 33 10.88 41.96 -12.49
N VAL A 34 10.58 43.07 -11.82
CA VAL A 34 10.29 44.35 -12.48
C VAL A 34 11.35 45.39 -12.10
N THR A 35 11.86 46.11 -13.11
CA THR A 35 12.76 47.26 -12.95
C THR A 35 12.31 48.43 -13.81
N GLY A 36 12.22 49.61 -13.20
CA GLY A 36 11.79 50.83 -13.87
C GLY A 36 11.08 51.79 -12.93
N THR A 37 10.47 52.84 -13.48
CA THR A 37 9.62 53.77 -12.72
C THR A 37 8.32 53.97 -13.48
N ILE A 38 7.21 53.98 -12.74
CA ILE A 38 5.89 54.37 -13.22
C ILE A 38 5.52 55.64 -12.48
N GLN A 39 5.15 56.68 -13.20
CA GLN A 39 4.76 57.96 -12.63
C GLN A 39 3.55 57.84 -11.70
N SER A 40 3.43 58.78 -10.75
CA SER A 40 2.25 58.91 -9.90
C SER A 40 0.97 58.95 -10.75
N ASP A 41 -0.09 58.31 -10.25
CA ASP A 41 -1.41 58.20 -10.90
C ASP A 41 -1.46 57.36 -12.19
N HIS A 42 -0.39 56.62 -12.53
CA HIS A 42 -0.34 55.68 -13.65
C HIS A 42 -0.20 54.23 -13.19
N GLN A 43 -0.48 53.30 -14.11
CA GLN A 43 -0.24 51.86 -13.93
C GLN A 43 0.15 51.26 -15.28
N VAL A 44 0.94 50.18 -15.23
CA VAL A 44 1.32 49.39 -16.42
C VAL A 44 0.77 47.98 -16.26
N THR A 45 0.24 47.41 -17.33
CA THR A 45 -0.18 46.00 -17.35
C THR A 45 0.85 45.16 -18.09
N ILE A 46 1.15 43.98 -17.55
CA ILE A 46 2.00 42.97 -18.17
C ILE A 46 1.12 41.75 -18.42
N ASP A 47 1.00 41.34 -19.67
CA ASP A 47 0.31 40.10 -20.02
C ASP A 47 1.31 38.95 -19.97
N ALA A 48 0.95 37.88 -19.27
CA ALA A 48 1.66 36.61 -19.31
C ALA A 48 0.75 35.58 -19.98
N ALA A 49 1.20 35.07 -21.13
CA ALA A 49 0.55 33.93 -21.76
C ALA A 49 0.84 32.69 -20.92
N VAL A 50 -0.18 31.85 -20.76
CA VAL A 50 -0.04 30.50 -20.24
C VAL A 50 -0.31 29.57 -21.43
N ILE A 51 0.69 28.77 -21.76
CA ILE A 51 0.68 27.89 -22.92
C ILE A 51 0.53 26.46 -22.41
N ASP A 52 -0.54 25.81 -22.84
CA ASP A 52 -0.80 24.39 -22.63
C ASP A 52 0.41 23.57 -23.11
N SER A 53 0.90 22.65 -22.27
CA SER A 53 1.95 21.71 -22.64
C SER A 53 1.46 20.28 -22.44
N THR A 54 1.73 19.65 -21.29
CA THR A 54 1.05 18.41 -20.90
C THR A 54 -0.25 18.70 -20.15
N ALA A 55 -0.27 19.79 -19.37
CA ALA A 55 -1.48 20.31 -18.76
C ALA A 55 -2.35 21.08 -19.76
N SER A 56 -3.65 20.98 -19.58
CA SER A 56 -4.74 21.56 -20.36
C SER A 56 -5.39 22.74 -19.63
N GLY A 57 -5.54 23.86 -20.34
CA GLY A 57 -6.19 25.04 -19.80
C GLY A 57 -7.73 24.94 -19.78
N GLY A 58 -8.38 26.04 -19.40
CA GLY A 58 -9.84 26.16 -19.46
C GLY A 58 -10.58 25.55 -18.27
N GLY A 59 -9.87 25.40 -17.15
CA GLY A 59 -10.42 24.85 -15.92
C GLY A 59 -10.32 23.33 -15.80
N VAL A 60 -9.47 22.69 -16.62
CA VAL A 60 -9.08 21.28 -16.43
C VAL A 60 -7.98 21.27 -15.38
N ASP A 61 -6.76 21.67 -15.74
CA ASP A 61 -5.61 21.62 -14.81
C ASP A 61 -5.25 23.02 -14.29
N PHE A 62 -5.59 24.07 -15.05
CA PHE A 62 -5.33 25.46 -14.66
C PHE A 62 -6.30 26.47 -15.31
N ASN A 63 -6.29 27.70 -14.77
CA ASN A 63 -6.92 28.87 -15.38
C ASN A 63 -5.88 29.92 -15.82
N GLY A 64 -6.04 30.42 -17.04
CA GLY A 64 -5.26 31.51 -17.66
C GLY A 64 -5.97 32.02 -18.93
N PRO A 65 -5.37 32.94 -19.73
CA PRO A 65 -4.15 33.70 -19.47
C PRO A 65 -4.33 34.74 -18.35
N THR A 66 -3.25 35.43 -17.97
CA THR A 66 -3.25 36.35 -16.81
C THR A 66 -2.62 37.69 -17.14
N THR A 67 -3.20 38.76 -16.60
CA THR A 67 -2.69 40.13 -16.68
C THR A 67 -2.27 40.60 -15.30
N VAL A 68 -1.02 41.04 -15.15
CA VAL A 68 -0.47 41.59 -13.92
C VAL A 68 -0.51 43.12 -14.00
N THR A 69 -1.13 43.77 -13.02
CA THR A 69 -1.14 45.24 -12.93
C THR A 69 -0.05 45.74 -12.00
N ILE A 70 0.84 46.59 -12.52
CA ILE A 70 1.92 47.23 -11.78
C ILE A 70 1.51 48.67 -11.46
N PRO A 71 1.32 49.03 -10.18
CA PRO A 71 0.95 50.39 -9.80
C PRO A 71 2.13 51.37 -9.93
N ALA A 72 1.84 52.67 -9.84
CA ALA A 72 2.84 53.73 -9.72
C ALA A 72 3.91 53.40 -8.65
N GLY A 73 5.18 53.64 -8.97
CA GLY A 73 6.29 53.33 -8.08
C GLY A 73 7.65 53.25 -8.78
N THR A 74 8.70 53.08 -7.98
CA THR A 74 10.05 52.78 -8.46
C THR A 74 10.40 51.34 -8.10
N TYR A 75 10.77 50.56 -9.09
CA TYR A 75 11.04 49.13 -8.99
C TYR A 75 12.50 48.87 -9.33
N ASN A 76 13.14 47.99 -8.55
CA ASN A 76 14.52 47.57 -8.75
C ASN A 76 14.59 46.07 -8.46
N ALA A 77 14.51 45.26 -9.51
CA ALA A 77 14.39 43.80 -9.46
C ALA A 77 13.32 43.34 -8.46
N THR A 78 12.19 44.04 -8.42
CA THR A 78 11.15 43.83 -7.42
C THR A 78 10.27 42.67 -7.87
N PRO A 79 10.11 41.61 -7.04
CA PRO A 79 9.24 40.50 -7.37
C PRO A 79 7.77 40.89 -7.34
N VAL A 80 7.03 40.45 -8.35
CA VAL A 80 5.59 40.68 -8.50
C VAL A 80 4.91 39.35 -8.80
N ALA A 81 3.90 39.00 -7.99
CA ALA A 81 3.14 37.77 -8.15
C ALA A 81 2.19 37.83 -9.36
N ILE A 82 1.98 36.68 -9.99
CA ILE A 82 1.08 36.50 -11.12
C ILE A 82 -0.30 36.13 -10.56
N THR A 83 -1.16 37.13 -10.35
CA THR A 83 -2.39 37.00 -9.55
C THR A 83 -3.60 36.40 -10.28
N GLY A 84 -3.52 36.17 -11.59
CA GLY A 84 -4.59 35.57 -12.39
C GLY A 84 -4.33 34.13 -12.85
N LEU A 85 -3.22 33.52 -12.41
CA LEU A 85 -2.94 32.10 -12.59
C LEU A 85 -3.47 31.34 -11.37
N SER A 86 -4.14 30.21 -11.59
CA SER A 86 -4.56 29.28 -10.53
C SER A 86 -4.45 27.85 -11.05
N ILE A 87 -4.02 26.92 -10.21
CA ILE A 87 -4.16 25.49 -10.49
C ILE A 87 -5.57 25.05 -10.10
N VAL A 88 -6.11 24.08 -10.82
CA VAL A 88 -7.44 23.52 -10.55
C VAL A 88 -7.23 22.16 -9.90
N PRO A 89 -7.39 22.05 -8.57
CA PRO A 89 -7.26 20.76 -7.91
C PRO A 89 -8.48 19.89 -8.22
N ASP A 90 -8.27 18.59 -8.42
CA ASP A 90 -9.36 17.64 -8.47
C ASP A 90 -9.13 16.33 -7.68
N THR A 91 -9.54 15.19 -8.21
CA THR A 91 -9.45 13.85 -7.58
C THR A 91 -9.11 12.76 -8.62
N ILE A 92 -8.78 13.15 -9.85
CA ILE A 92 -8.42 12.30 -10.98
C ILE A 92 -6.89 12.16 -10.99
N ILE A 93 -6.41 10.95 -10.68
CA ILE A 93 -4.98 10.65 -10.75
C ILE A 93 -4.43 10.87 -12.16
N GLU A 94 -3.46 11.76 -12.25
CA GLU A 94 -2.76 12.15 -13.47
C GLU A 94 -1.24 12.03 -13.29
N PRO A 95 -0.45 11.95 -14.37
CA PRO A 95 1.00 12.12 -14.25
C PRO A 95 1.34 13.59 -13.95
N ASP A 96 2.50 13.88 -13.33
CA ASP A 96 3.00 15.26 -13.23
C ASP A 96 2.94 15.99 -14.58
N GLU A 97 2.33 17.18 -14.57
CA GLU A 97 2.07 17.94 -15.76
C GLU A 97 2.81 19.29 -15.79
N THR A 98 2.79 19.96 -16.93
CA THR A 98 3.55 21.19 -17.17
C THR A 98 2.76 22.21 -17.95
N ILE A 99 2.99 23.48 -17.61
CA ILE A 99 2.62 24.67 -18.38
C ILE A 99 3.85 25.50 -18.69
N GLU A 100 3.85 26.21 -19.81
CA GLU A 100 4.87 27.23 -20.12
C GLU A 100 4.26 28.63 -19.97
N LEU A 101 4.97 29.51 -19.26
CA LEU A 101 4.60 30.91 -19.11
C LEU A 101 5.51 31.77 -19.98
N GLU A 102 4.92 32.66 -20.78
CA GLU A 102 5.63 33.61 -21.64
C GLU A 102 5.21 35.05 -21.34
N ILE A 103 6.17 35.94 -21.14
CA ILE A 103 5.89 37.38 -21.01
C ILE A 103 5.59 37.95 -22.40
N LEU A 104 4.42 38.57 -22.56
CA LEU A 104 4.05 39.28 -23.78
C LEU A 104 4.43 40.77 -23.66
N PRO A 105 5.53 41.22 -24.30
CA PRO A 105 5.96 42.61 -24.20
C PRO A 105 4.95 43.56 -24.86
N GLY A 106 4.78 44.72 -24.25
CA GLY A 106 3.93 45.81 -24.73
C GLY A 106 4.71 47.09 -24.99
N ASN A 107 4.02 48.18 -25.30
CA ASN A 107 4.70 49.46 -25.58
C ASN A 107 5.49 50.02 -24.37
N GLN A 108 5.01 49.74 -23.15
CA GLN A 108 5.61 50.19 -21.87
C GLN A 108 6.32 49.05 -21.11
N VAL A 109 6.36 47.84 -21.69
CA VAL A 109 6.96 46.64 -21.09
C VAL A 109 7.95 46.04 -22.06
N GLN A 110 9.22 46.10 -21.71
CA GLN A 110 10.30 45.52 -22.49
C GLN A 110 10.79 44.26 -21.80
N LEU A 111 10.93 43.17 -22.56
CA LEU A 111 11.74 42.04 -22.14
C LEU A 111 13.18 42.52 -21.92
N GLY A 112 13.72 42.26 -20.74
CA GLY A 112 15.07 42.70 -20.40
C GLY A 112 15.52 42.18 -19.06
N ASP A 113 16.84 42.13 -18.90
CA ASP A 113 17.52 41.76 -17.67
C ASP A 113 17.15 42.79 -16.59
N ALA A 114 16.22 42.40 -15.72
CA ALA A 114 15.65 43.25 -14.69
C ALA A 114 16.52 43.22 -13.43
N ASN A 115 17.28 42.15 -13.19
CA ASN A 115 18.12 41.98 -12.00
C ASN A 115 19.61 42.28 -12.23
N GLY A 116 20.04 42.44 -13.48
CA GLY A 116 21.40 42.74 -13.90
C GLY A 116 22.34 41.53 -13.91
N ASP A 117 21.84 40.30 -13.96
CA ASP A 117 22.64 39.08 -13.91
C ASP A 117 23.20 38.64 -15.28
N GLY A 118 22.79 39.31 -16.36
CA GLY A 118 23.22 39.05 -17.73
C GLY A 118 22.39 38.00 -18.49
N THR A 119 21.38 37.41 -17.85
CA THR A 119 20.38 36.52 -18.45
C THR A 119 19.06 37.26 -18.61
N ILE A 120 18.25 36.90 -19.60
CA ILE A 120 16.89 37.40 -19.74
C ILE A 120 15.97 36.19 -19.69
N GLN A 121 15.19 36.09 -18.62
CA GLN A 121 14.26 34.98 -18.43
C GLN A 121 12.88 35.32 -19.01
N ALA A 122 12.74 35.23 -20.33
CA ALA A 122 11.48 35.56 -21.02
C ALA A 122 10.37 34.51 -20.85
N THR A 123 10.76 33.27 -20.58
CA THR A 123 9.84 32.14 -20.31
C THR A 123 10.24 31.38 -19.05
N THR A 124 9.27 30.69 -18.46
CA THR A 124 9.46 29.77 -17.34
C THR A 124 8.54 28.57 -17.48
N MET A 125 9.02 27.40 -17.09
CA MET A 125 8.23 26.16 -17.07
C MET A 125 7.75 25.89 -15.65
N TYR A 126 6.46 25.64 -15.48
CA TYR A 126 5.88 25.32 -14.18
C TYR A 126 5.32 23.90 -14.20
N THR A 127 5.76 23.09 -13.24
CA THR A 127 5.29 21.72 -13.05
C THR A 127 4.17 21.70 -12.01
N ILE A 128 3.03 21.11 -12.39
CA ILE A 128 1.92 20.76 -11.51
C ILE A 128 2.18 19.33 -11.07
N GLN A 129 2.41 19.11 -9.78
CA GLN A 129 2.58 17.77 -9.25
C GLN A 129 1.22 17.22 -8.83
N ASP A 130 0.84 16.08 -9.40
CA ASP A 130 -0.33 15.31 -8.99
C ASP A 130 -0.16 14.94 -7.51
N ASP A 131 -1.12 15.34 -6.67
CA ASP A 131 -1.19 14.93 -5.26
C ASP A 131 -2.42 14.08 -4.96
N ASP A 132 -3.15 13.70 -6.01
CA ASP A 132 -4.20 12.73 -5.97
C ASP A 132 -3.73 11.33 -5.56
N LEU A 133 -4.50 10.76 -4.64
CA LEU A 133 -4.25 9.40 -4.18
C LEU A 133 -4.90 8.43 -5.13
N GLN A 134 -4.11 7.45 -5.61
CA GLN A 134 -4.66 6.29 -6.28
C GLN A 134 -5.54 5.52 -5.28
N ASN A 135 -6.85 5.71 -5.35
CA ASN A 135 -7.81 4.88 -4.64
C ASN A 135 -7.81 3.49 -5.28
N VAL A 136 -7.01 2.60 -4.73
CA VAL A 136 -6.91 1.24 -5.21
C VAL A 136 -7.95 0.42 -4.49
N ARG A 137 -8.75 -0.27 -5.30
CA ARG A 137 -9.79 -1.17 -4.85
C ARG A 137 -9.18 -2.55 -4.61
N THR A 138 -9.37 -3.12 -3.43
CA THR A 138 -9.27 -4.57 -3.25
C THR A 138 -10.32 -5.23 -4.16
N ALA A 139 -9.88 -5.96 -5.18
CA ALA A 139 -10.79 -6.65 -6.10
C ALA A 139 -11.24 -7.98 -5.49
N VAL A 140 -12.40 -7.98 -4.84
CA VAL A 140 -13.05 -9.21 -4.38
C VAL A 140 -13.85 -9.81 -5.53
N THR A 141 -13.39 -10.93 -6.09
CA THR A 141 -14.09 -11.63 -7.18
C THR A 141 -14.46 -13.05 -6.75
N ILE A 142 -15.70 -13.44 -7.03
CA ILE A 142 -16.13 -14.84 -6.93
C ILE A 142 -16.17 -15.40 -8.35
N ASP A 143 -15.29 -16.35 -8.62
CA ASP A 143 -15.24 -17.13 -9.86
C ASP A 143 -16.47 -18.07 -9.94
N ASP A 144 -16.93 -18.41 -11.15
CA ASP A 144 -17.88 -19.49 -11.43
C ASP A 144 -17.51 -20.84 -10.77
N ALA A 145 -16.24 -21.05 -10.40
CA ALA A 145 -15.74 -22.17 -9.61
C ALA A 145 -16.04 -22.09 -8.09
N SER A 146 -16.76 -21.06 -7.63
CA SER A 146 -17.01 -20.80 -6.20
C SER A 146 -15.73 -20.56 -5.39
N ILE A 147 -14.68 -20.07 -6.06
CA ILE A 147 -13.46 -19.61 -5.40
C ILE A 147 -13.57 -18.10 -5.21
N LEU A 148 -13.43 -17.66 -3.96
CA LEU A 148 -13.28 -16.26 -3.63
C LEU A 148 -11.81 -15.90 -3.76
N THR A 149 -11.48 -15.09 -4.77
CA THR A 149 -10.13 -14.55 -4.89
C THR A 149 -10.12 -13.14 -4.33
N ILE A 150 -9.21 -12.91 -3.38
CA ILE A 150 -8.86 -11.60 -2.84
C ILE A 150 -7.46 -11.31 -3.34
N ARG A 151 -7.36 -10.40 -4.31
CA ARG A 151 -6.06 -9.85 -4.68
C ARG A 151 -5.95 -8.52 -4.02
N ASP A 152 -4.94 -8.38 -3.19
CA ASP A 152 -4.46 -7.05 -2.93
C ASP A 152 -3.78 -6.53 -4.21
N SER A 153 -4.34 -5.52 -4.87
CA SER A 153 -3.75 -5.05 -6.14
C SER A 153 -2.90 -3.80 -6.01
N VAL A 154 -2.85 -3.14 -4.84
CA VAL A 154 -1.89 -2.05 -4.58
C VAL A 154 -1.71 -1.87 -3.09
N LEU A 155 -0.56 -2.33 -2.60
CA LEU A 155 0.02 -1.87 -1.36
C LEU A 155 1.49 -1.49 -1.57
N GLY A 156 1.73 -0.54 -2.49
CA GLY A 156 2.99 0.22 -2.48
C GLY A 156 3.23 1.03 -1.18
N GLY A 157 2.37 0.87 -0.17
CA GLY A 157 2.49 1.37 1.19
C GLY A 157 3.14 0.34 2.11
N LYS A 158 3.59 0.79 3.29
CA LYS A 158 4.08 -0.10 4.33
C LYS A 158 2.98 -0.28 5.37
N GLY A 159 2.58 -1.52 5.67
CA GLY A 159 1.85 -1.83 6.92
C GLY A 159 0.34 -1.95 6.79
N ASP A 160 -0.15 -2.56 5.72
CA ASP A 160 -1.58 -2.74 5.51
C ASP A 160 -2.14 -3.89 6.34
N GLN A 161 -3.44 -3.82 6.64
CA GLN A 161 -4.12 -4.77 7.52
C GLN A 161 -5.40 -5.27 6.88
N LEU A 162 -5.42 -6.56 6.51
CA LEU A 162 -6.62 -7.22 6.01
C LEU A 162 -7.16 -8.16 7.09
N GLU A 163 -8.45 -8.04 7.40
CA GLU A 163 -9.14 -8.91 8.35
C GLU A 163 -10.25 -9.69 7.65
N LEU A 164 -10.20 -11.02 7.78
CA LEU A 164 -11.25 -11.94 7.35
C LEU A 164 -11.90 -12.54 8.59
N THR A 165 -13.17 -12.23 8.84
CA THR A 165 -13.94 -12.80 9.95
C THR A 165 -15.07 -13.64 9.42
N ILE A 166 -15.24 -14.86 9.93
CA ILE A 166 -16.44 -15.64 9.65
C ILE A 166 -17.50 -15.34 10.69
N VAL A 167 -18.68 -14.86 10.24
CA VAL A 167 -19.82 -14.53 11.09
C VAL A 167 -21.04 -15.32 10.65
N GLY A 168 -21.31 -16.43 11.34
CA GLY A 168 -22.43 -17.31 11.03
C GLY A 168 -22.22 -18.02 9.68
N ASP A 169 -23.08 -17.74 8.70
CA ASP A 169 -23.00 -18.32 7.35
C ASP A 169 -22.32 -17.40 6.32
N ARG A 170 -21.57 -16.40 6.79
CA ARG A 170 -20.95 -15.38 5.94
C ARG A 170 -19.48 -15.19 6.27
N LEU A 171 -18.68 -14.98 5.23
CA LEU A 171 -17.32 -14.45 5.34
C LEU A 171 -17.40 -12.93 5.21
N VAL A 172 -16.83 -12.23 6.18
CA VAL A 172 -16.78 -10.78 6.30
C VAL A 172 -15.33 -10.36 6.06
N ILE A 173 -15.10 -9.49 5.09
CA ILE A 173 -13.78 -8.97 4.74
C ILE A 173 -13.75 -7.50 5.11
N THR A 174 -12.81 -7.09 5.95
CA THR A 174 -12.66 -5.72 6.43
C THR A 174 -11.23 -5.23 6.28
N ASP A 175 -11.09 -3.95 5.97
CA ASP A 175 -9.82 -3.22 6.09
C ASP A 175 -9.61 -2.83 7.57
N GLY A 176 -8.52 -3.30 8.17
CA GLY A 176 -8.11 -2.96 9.52
C GLY A 176 -7.30 -1.66 9.59
N SER A 177 -6.83 -1.16 8.44
CA SER A 177 -6.06 0.08 8.38
C SER A 177 -7.02 1.28 8.42
N ASN A 178 -6.82 2.18 9.39
CA ASN A 178 -7.46 3.50 9.38
C ASN A 178 -6.81 4.45 8.34
N ILE A 179 -6.02 3.90 7.41
CA ILE A 179 -5.41 4.63 6.30
C ILE A 179 -6.39 4.52 5.14
N ILE A 180 -7.06 5.61 4.86
CA ILE A 180 -8.16 5.70 3.91
C ILE A 180 -7.66 5.28 2.52
N GLY A 181 -8.05 4.07 2.12
CA GLY A 181 -7.91 3.49 0.78
C GLY A 181 -9.16 2.65 0.46
N ASP A 182 -10.24 3.37 0.18
CA ASP A 182 -11.57 2.94 -0.28
C ASP A 182 -11.67 1.50 -0.88
N PHE A 183 -12.28 0.57 -0.13
CA PHE A 183 -13.10 -0.51 -0.71
C PHE A 183 -14.25 0.15 -1.48
N GLY A 184 -13.97 0.64 -2.68
CA GLY A 184 -14.88 1.21 -3.66
C GLY A 184 -16.19 1.82 -3.15
N ASP A 185 -16.29 3.14 -3.17
CA ASP A 185 -17.51 3.95 -3.07
C ASP A 185 -18.35 3.88 -1.79
N ASN A 186 -17.97 3.13 -0.76
CA ASN A 186 -18.75 3.10 0.46
C ASN A 186 -18.02 3.81 1.60
N THR A 187 -18.18 5.14 1.58
CA THR A 187 -17.78 6.23 2.51
C THR A 187 -17.83 5.98 4.04
N THR A 188 -17.89 4.74 4.54
CA THR A 188 -17.81 4.36 5.95
C THR A 188 -17.44 2.87 6.13
N GLY A 189 -16.17 2.46 6.24
CA GLY A 189 -15.77 1.16 6.81
C GLY A 189 -16.70 -0.05 6.51
N ASN A 190 -16.96 -0.33 5.23
CA ASN A 190 -17.92 -1.37 4.86
C ASN A 190 -17.23 -2.70 4.63
N ALA A 191 -17.61 -3.66 5.45
CA ALA A 191 -17.26 -5.04 5.23
C ALA A 191 -17.86 -5.58 3.93
N VAL A 192 -17.07 -6.35 3.16
CA VAL A 192 -17.61 -7.18 2.10
C VAL A 192 -18.07 -8.49 2.71
N GLU A 193 -19.36 -8.77 2.59
CA GLU A 193 -19.95 -9.97 3.19
C GLU A 193 -20.37 -10.99 2.13
N VAL A 194 -19.66 -12.11 2.07
CA VAL A 194 -19.90 -13.18 1.10
C VAL A 194 -20.58 -14.38 1.78
N PRO A 195 -21.71 -14.90 1.25
CA PRO A 195 -22.31 -16.13 1.77
C PRO A 195 -21.37 -17.34 1.63
N LEU A 196 -21.10 -18.06 2.72
CA LEU A 196 -20.23 -19.25 2.73
C LEU A 196 -20.77 -20.37 1.83
N ALA A 197 -22.08 -20.45 1.64
CA ALA A 197 -22.70 -21.43 0.74
C ALA A 197 -22.29 -21.26 -0.74
N ALA A 198 -21.74 -20.11 -1.10
CA ALA A 198 -21.24 -19.80 -2.43
C ALA A 198 -19.71 -19.95 -2.56
N ILE A 199 -19.02 -20.39 -1.50
CA ILE A 199 -17.57 -20.47 -1.43
C ILE A 199 -17.13 -21.91 -1.14
N LEU A 200 -16.28 -22.46 -1.99
CA LEU A 200 -15.58 -23.73 -1.79
C LEU A 200 -14.09 -23.51 -1.50
N GLY A 201 -13.56 -22.34 -1.84
CA GLY A 201 -12.19 -21.96 -1.52
C GLY A 201 -11.99 -20.46 -1.48
N VAL A 202 -10.98 -20.02 -0.74
CA VAL A 202 -10.51 -18.64 -0.66
C VAL A 202 -9.05 -18.63 -1.07
N GLU A 203 -8.71 -17.78 -2.04
CA GLU A 203 -7.33 -17.52 -2.46
C GLU A 203 -6.99 -16.07 -2.15
N ILE A 204 -5.91 -15.85 -1.41
CA ILE A 204 -5.43 -14.53 -1.00
C ILE A 204 -4.01 -14.38 -1.52
N ASP A 205 -3.80 -13.36 -2.34
CA ASP A 205 -2.47 -12.97 -2.81
C ASP A 205 -2.13 -11.63 -2.10
N LEU A 206 -1.12 -11.67 -1.22
CA LEU A 206 -0.43 -10.52 -0.64
C LEU A 206 0.62 -10.07 -1.66
N PHE A 207 0.71 -8.78 -1.98
CA PHE A 207 1.57 -8.27 -3.06
C PHE A 207 2.76 -7.49 -2.47
N GLU A 208 3.26 -6.46 -3.15
CA GLU A 208 4.36 -5.63 -2.62
C GLU A 208 3.92 -5.00 -1.29
N GLY A 209 4.83 -4.90 -0.30
CA GLY A 209 4.53 -4.26 0.99
C GLY A 209 4.83 -5.14 2.21
N ASP A 210 4.83 -4.54 3.39
CA ASP A 210 4.83 -5.30 4.65
C ASP A 210 3.37 -5.51 5.07
N ASP A 211 2.78 -6.68 4.84
CA ASP A 211 1.35 -6.91 5.03
C ASP A 211 1.00 -7.63 6.34
N ASN A 212 -0.18 -7.35 6.90
CA ASN A 212 -0.73 -8.10 8.04
C ASN A 212 -2.10 -8.68 7.68
N LEU A 213 -2.17 -10.00 7.54
CA LEU A 213 -3.41 -10.74 7.32
C LEU A 213 -3.88 -11.40 8.62
N SER A 214 -5.08 -11.07 9.07
CA SER A 214 -5.75 -11.73 10.19
C SER A 214 -6.97 -12.51 9.70
N ILE A 215 -7.04 -13.80 10.05
CA ILE A 215 -8.20 -14.66 9.77
C ILE A 215 -8.78 -15.15 11.09
N ASP A 216 -10.01 -14.75 11.39
CA ASP A 216 -10.77 -15.18 12.57
C ASP A 216 -11.90 -16.15 12.20
N PHE A 217 -11.79 -17.37 12.70
CA PHE A 217 -12.77 -18.44 12.53
C PHE A 217 -13.78 -18.52 13.69
N SER A 218 -13.76 -17.60 14.66
CA SER A 218 -14.56 -17.69 15.89
C SER A 218 -16.07 -17.85 15.69
N GLY A 219 -16.62 -17.35 14.57
CA GLY A 219 -18.03 -17.49 14.19
C GLY A 219 -18.30 -18.55 13.12
N ALA A 220 -17.33 -19.40 12.76
CA ALA A 220 -17.49 -20.43 11.74
C ALA A 220 -18.46 -21.55 12.14
N PRO A 221 -19.27 -22.07 11.20
CA PRO A 221 -20.12 -23.22 11.45
C PRO A 221 -19.26 -24.49 11.64
N GLN A 222 -19.80 -25.46 12.37
CA GLN A 222 -19.16 -26.79 12.50
C GLN A 222 -19.07 -27.46 11.13
N ASP A 223 -17.98 -28.17 10.89
CA ASP A 223 -17.71 -28.93 9.66
C ASP A 223 -17.69 -28.07 8.39
N LEU A 224 -17.20 -26.82 8.49
CA LEU A 224 -17.08 -25.94 7.33
C LEU A 224 -16.14 -26.56 6.28
N ASN A 225 -16.62 -26.73 5.04
CA ASN A 225 -15.79 -27.18 3.93
C ASN A 225 -15.19 -25.98 3.22
N LEU A 226 -13.97 -25.59 3.60
CA LEU A 226 -13.29 -24.42 3.05
C LEU A 226 -11.82 -24.74 2.82
N SER A 227 -11.35 -24.49 1.59
CA SER A 227 -9.93 -24.46 1.30
C SER A 227 -9.41 -23.03 1.27
N VAL A 228 -8.42 -22.69 2.08
CA VAL A 228 -7.78 -21.37 2.10
C VAL A 228 -6.34 -21.51 1.58
N THR A 229 -6.02 -20.75 0.54
CA THR A 229 -4.66 -20.62 0.00
C THR A 229 -4.21 -19.19 0.15
N ILE A 230 -3.04 -18.97 0.75
CA ILE A 230 -2.46 -17.65 0.96
C ILE A 230 -1.08 -17.62 0.31
N ARG A 231 -0.82 -16.58 -0.46
CA ARG A 231 0.47 -16.34 -1.11
C ARG A 231 1.02 -15.01 -0.59
N GLY A 232 2.22 -15.04 -0.01
CA GLY A 232 2.97 -13.84 0.34
C GLY A 232 3.46 -13.10 -0.90
N GLY A 233 3.94 -11.88 -0.70
CA GLY A 233 4.47 -11.02 -1.75
C GLY A 233 5.89 -10.53 -1.44
N ASP A 234 6.22 -9.32 -1.92
CA ASP A 234 7.52 -8.71 -1.67
C ASP A 234 7.45 -7.84 -0.39
N GLY A 235 8.00 -8.32 0.73
CA GLY A 235 8.14 -7.53 1.95
C GLY A 235 8.23 -8.38 3.22
N HIS A 236 7.76 -7.87 4.36
CA HIS A 236 7.64 -8.63 5.60
C HIS A 236 6.17 -8.86 5.94
N ASP A 237 5.65 -10.01 5.50
CA ASP A 237 4.26 -10.42 5.62
C ASP A 237 4.01 -11.24 6.90
N THR A 238 2.98 -10.84 7.63
CA THR A 238 2.53 -11.51 8.84
C THR A 238 1.13 -12.07 8.65
N LEU A 239 0.96 -13.36 8.96
CA LEU A 239 -0.33 -14.06 8.93
C LEU A 239 -0.73 -14.53 10.33
N THR A 240 -1.91 -14.13 10.78
CA THR A 240 -2.48 -14.57 12.06
C THR A 240 -3.76 -15.34 11.87
N PHE A 241 -3.82 -16.56 12.40
CA PHE A 241 -5.04 -17.34 12.54
C PHE A 241 -5.56 -17.25 13.98
N SER A 242 -6.84 -16.94 14.12
CA SER A 242 -7.52 -16.82 15.42
C SER A 242 -8.91 -17.45 15.40
N GLY A 243 -9.51 -17.55 16.59
CA GLY A 243 -10.80 -18.22 16.77
C GLY A 243 -10.69 -19.74 16.76
N SER A 244 -11.75 -20.41 17.21
CA SER A 244 -11.83 -21.88 17.15
C SER A 244 -12.41 -22.31 15.82
N THR A 245 -11.65 -23.06 15.01
CA THR A 245 -12.16 -23.59 13.74
C THR A 245 -12.36 -25.09 13.79
N SER A 246 -13.46 -25.57 13.20
CA SER A 246 -13.70 -26.96 12.88
C SER A 246 -14.03 -27.06 11.39
N LEU A 247 -13.01 -27.34 10.58
CA LEU A 247 -13.17 -27.58 9.16
C LEU A 247 -13.56 -29.05 8.95
N GLY A 248 -14.58 -29.29 8.13
CA GLY A 248 -15.00 -30.64 7.75
C GLY A 248 -13.97 -31.24 6.80
N SER A 249 -14.03 -30.85 5.54
CA SER A 249 -13.06 -31.18 4.51
C SER A 249 -12.49 -29.92 3.87
N GLY A 250 -11.17 -29.84 3.72
CA GLY A 250 -10.54 -28.63 3.16
C GLY A 250 -9.03 -28.61 3.33
N GLU A 251 -8.40 -27.60 2.73
CA GLU A 251 -6.97 -27.37 2.88
C GLU A 251 -6.70 -25.99 3.47
N LEU A 252 -5.73 -25.88 4.37
CA LEU A 252 -5.16 -24.61 4.77
C LEU A 252 -3.72 -24.58 4.29
N ILE A 253 -3.41 -23.72 3.32
CA ILE A 253 -2.12 -23.71 2.63
C ILE A 253 -1.57 -22.28 2.63
N THR A 254 -0.33 -22.12 3.07
CA THR A 254 0.48 -20.93 2.80
C THR A 254 1.65 -21.32 1.88
N ASN A 255 2.15 -20.38 1.09
CA ASN A 255 3.37 -20.57 0.29
C ASN A 255 4.64 -20.23 1.10
N ASP A 256 5.79 -20.35 0.46
CA ASP A 256 7.10 -20.00 1.02
C ASP A 256 7.47 -18.52 0.84
N GLU A 257 6.47 -17.63 0.85
CA GLU A 257 6.66 -16.18 0.72
C GLU A 257 6.05 -15.41 1.90
N VAL A 258 5.34 -16.06 2.83
CA VAL A 258 4.89 -15.40 4.08
C VAL A 258 6.01 -15.46 5.12
N GLU A 259 6.41 -14.34 5.72
CA GLU A 259 7.51 -14.27 6.68
C GLU A 259 7.18 -14.91 8.03
N ASP A 260 6.13 -14.43 8.68
CA ASP A 260 5.75 -14.87 10.02
C ASP A 260 4.30 -15.37 10.07
N ILE A 261 4.10 -16.55 10.66
CA ILE A 261 2.77 -17.16 10.83
C ILE A 261 2.49 -17.40 12.32
N PHE A 262 1.32 -16.93 12.79
CA PHE A 262 0.85 -17.11 14.16
C PHE A 262 -0.48 -17.89 14.18
N VAL A 263 -0.52 -19.02 14.89
CA VAL A 263 -1.73 -19.81 15.12
C VAL A 263 -2.17 -19.64 16.58
N ASN A 264 -3.08 -18.70 16.82
CA ASN A 264 -3.49 -18.28 18.17
C ASN A 264 -4.84 -18.85 18.62
N GLY A 265 -5.61 -19.44 17.70
CA GLY A 265 -6.88 -20.10 17.98
C GLY A 265 -6.84 -21.60 17.67
N PRO A 266 -7.59 -22.46 18.40
CA PRO A 266 -7.54 -23.89 18.17
C PRO A 266 -8.14 -24.24 16.80
N ALA A 267 -7.44 -25.09 16.05
CA ALA A 267 -7.86 -25.49 14.71
C ALA A 267 -8.05 -27.01 14.63
N THR A 268 -9.24 -27.46 14.25
CA THR A 268 -9.53 -28.87 13.98
C THR A 268 -9.94 -29.03 12.52
N VAL A 269 -9.34 -29.98 11.81
CA VAL A 269 -9.69 -30.31 10.43
C VAL A 269 -10.02 -31.81 10.39
N GLN A 270 -11.20 -32.22 9.92
CA GLN A 270 -11.54 -33.65 9.90
C GLN A 270 -10.87 -34.38 8.73
N SER A 271 -10.76 -33.73 7.57
CA SER A 271 -10.09 -34.31 6.42
C SER A 271 -9.43 -33.27 5.52
N GLY A 272 -8.21 -33.53 5.08
CA GLY A 272 -7.54 -32.71 4.08
C GLY A 272 -6.07 -32.44 4.42
N ARG A 273 -5.66 -31.18 4.42
CA ARG A 273 -4.25 -30.84 4.64
C ARG A 273 -4.07 -29.51 5.33
N ILE A 274 -3.13 -29.46 6.27
CA ILE A 274 -2.64 -28.21 6.85
C ILE A 274 -1.20 -28.07 6.40
N VAL A 275 -0.89 -27.05 5.61
CA VAL A 275 0.45 -26.71 5.12
C VAL A 275 0.72 -25.27 5.51
N LEU A 276 1.44 -25.07 6.60
CA LEU A 276 1.89 -23.75 7.03
C LEU A 276 3.39 -23.66 6.78
N ILE A 277 3.76 -22.80 5.84
CA ILE A 277 5.14 -22.52 5.45
C ILE A 277 5.38 -21.03 5.69
N ALA A 278 6.38 -20.74 6.53
CA ALA A 278 6.86 -19.40 6.81
C ALA A 278 8.33 -19.27 6.36
N THR A 279 8.75 -18.11 5.86
CA THR A 279 10.17 -17.86 5.51
C THR A 279 11.00 -17.53 6.74
N GLU A 280 10.40 -16.92 7.76
CA GLU A 280 11.02 -16.65 9.05
C GLU A 280 10.47 -17.57 10.14
N SER A 281 9.34 -17.24 10.77
CA SER A 281 8.90 -17.90 12.01
C SER A 281 7.49 -18.46 11.89
N LEU A 282 7.27 -19.63 12.50
CA LEU A 282 5.93 -20.22 12.66
C LEU A 282 5.68 -20.47 14.15
N GLU A 283 4.72 -19.75 14.71
CA GLU A 283 4.32 -19.83 16.12
C GLU A 283 2.95 -20.50 16.26
N VAL A 284 2.91 -21.65 16.93
CA VAL A 284 1.69 -22.43 17.20
C VAL A 284 1.30 -22.30 18.67
N ASN A 285 0.45 -21.33 18.98
CA ASN A 285 0.01 -20.97 20.33
C ASN A 285 -1.29 -21.62 20.78
N ALA A 286 -1.94 -22.37 19.89
CA ALA A 286 -3.15 -23.12 20.19
C ALA A 286 -3.10 -24.52 19.58
N ASP A 287 -3.97 -25.40 20.08
CA ASP A 287 -4.03 -26.79 19.64
C ASP A 287 -4.46 -26.89 18.16
N VAL A 288 -3.72 -27.66 17.36
CA VAL A 288 -4.00 -27.95 15.96
C VAL A 288 -4.25 -29.44 15.82
N SER A 289 -5.38 -29.86 15.28
CA SER A 289 -5.76 -31.26 15.13
C SER A 289 -6.22 -31.57 13.71
N LEU A 290 -5.75 -32.68 13.15
CA LEU A 290 -6.19 -33.22 11.86
C LEU A 290 -6.57 -34.69 12.01
N ASP A 291 -7.77 -35.11 11.63
CA ASP A 291 -8.16 -36.52 11.74
C ASP A 291 -7.52 -37.37 10.62
N ILE A 292 -7.75 -36.98 9.35
CA ILE A 292 -7.26 -37.70 8.17
C ILE A 292 -6.55 -36.74 7.22
N GLY A 293 -5.32 -37.08 6.78
CA GLY A 293 -4.60 -36.28 5.80
C GLY A 293 -3.11 -36.11 6.11
N ALA A 294 -2.61 -34.87 5.97
CA ALA A 294 -1.25 -34.52 6.37
C ALA A 294 -1.17 -33.12 7.02
N ILE A 295 -0.30 -33.00 8.03
CA ILE A 295 0.11 -31.72 8.62
C ILE A 295 1.57 -31.46 8.22
N GLN A 296 1.84 -30.32 7.61
CA GLN A 296 3.17 -29.83 7.29
C GLN A 296 3.36 -28.44 7.89
N LEU A 297 4.34 -28.30 8.77
CA LEU A 297 4.72 -27.05 9.42
C LEU A 297 6.18 -26.77 9.07
N LYS A 298 6.45 -25.65 8.40
CA LYS A 298 7.81 -25.30 7.98
C LYS A 298 8.09 -23.84 8.28
N ALA A 299 9.27 -23.55 8.82
CA ALA A 299 9.76 -22.19 8.99
C ALA A 299 11.23 -22.10 8.54
N GLY A 300 11.67 -20.98 7.96
CA GLY A 300 13.08 -20.80 7.62
C GLY A 300 13.97 -20.54 8.84
N ARG A 301 13.42 -19.95 9.90
CA ARG A 301 14.01 -19.89 11.24
C ARG A 301 13.35 -20.89 12.16
N ASP A 302 12.37 -20.52 12.97
CA ASP A 302 11.91 -21.31 14.11
C ASP A 302 10.47 -21.80 13.93
N VAL A 303 10.21 -23.06 14.30
CA VAL A 303 8.84 -23.53 14.56
C VAL A 303 8.70 -23.70 16.06
N PHE A 304 7.91 -22.85 16.70
CA PHE A 304 7.74 -22.89 18.15
C PHE A 304 6.27 -22.79 18.57
N GLY A 305 5.98 -23.10 19.82
CA GLY A 305 4.63 -22.97 20.36
C GLY A 305 4.65 -22.76 21.86
N ASN A 306 3.47 -22.65 22.48
CA ASN A 306 3.33 -22.51 23.93
C ASN A 306 2.90 -23.84 24.58
N CYS A 307 3.57 -24.93 24.20
CA CYS A 307 3.15 -26.30 24.52
C CYS A 307 1.77 -26.67 24.00
N SER A 308 1.40 -26.10 22.86
CA SER A 308 0.23 -26.48 22.08
C SER A 308 0.35 -27.91 21.58
N LEU A 309 -0.77 -28.62 21.50
CA LEU A 309 -0.86 -29.94 20.92
C LEU A 309 -1.06 -29.83 19.41
N VAL A 310 -0.15 -30.41 18.64
CA VAL A 310 -0.36 -30.73 17.23
C VAL A 310 -0.70 -32.21 17.14
N GLN A 311 -1.96 -32.50 16.84
CA GLN A 311 -2.50 -33.86 16.77
C GLN A 311 -2.82 -34.20 15.31
N ALA A 312 -2.45 -35.40 14.89
CA ALA A 312 -2.78 -35.95 13.59
C ALA A 312 -3.27 -37.38 13.79
N SER A 313 -4.57 -37.66 13.87
CA SER A 313 -5.08 -38.98 14.29
C SER A 313 -4.46 -40.12 13.48
N ASP A 314 -4.72 -40.19 12.18
CA ASP A 314 -4.07 -41.14 11.24
C ASP A 314 -3.25 -40.42 10.16
N ALA A 315 -3.02 -39.12 10.33
CA ALA A 315 -2.35 -38.27 9.36
C ALA A 315 -0.82 -38.26 9.54
N ASP A 316 -0.10 -38.15 8.41
CA ASP A 316 1.34 -37.95 8.44
C ASP A 316 1.67 -36.53 8.90
N MET A 317 2.73 -36.38 9.67
CA MET A 317 3.18 -35.09 10.18
C MET A 317 4.63 -34.80 9.77
N GLN A 318 4.84 -33.61 9.21
CA GLN A 318 6.16 -33.09 8.91
C GLN A 318 6.35 -31.73 9.59
N MET A 319 7.41 -31.59 10.38
CA MET A 319 7.82 -30.30 10.94
C MET A 319 9.27 -30.02 10.57
N MET A 320 9.54 -28.84 10.01
CA MET A 320 10.86 -28.43 9.55
C MET A 320 11.19 -27.00 9.95
N SER A 321 12.43 -26.77 10.35
CA SER A 321 12.91 -25.48 10.81
C SER A 321 14.38 -25.30 10.45
N GLY A 322 14.83 -24.07 10.15
CA GLY A 322 16.25 -23.80 9.93
C GLY A 322 17.05 -23.66 11.24
N THR A 323 16.43 -23.16 12.31
CA THR A 323 17.11 -22.85 13.57
C THR A 323 16.62 -23.63 14.80
N GLY A 324 15.41 -24.17 14.83
CA GLY A 324 14.92 -25.02 15.92
C GLY A 324 13.43 -25.32 15.90
N ILE A 325 13.06 -26.51 16.36
CA ILE A 325 11.67 -26.84 16.74
C ILE A 325 11.57 -26.81 18.26
N GLY A 326 10.66 -26.03 18.83
CA GLY A 326 10.57 -25.85 20.28
C GLY A 326 9.16 -25.84 20.84
N GLN A 327 8.95 -26.41 22.03
CA GLN A 327 7.74 -26.18 22.84
C GLN A 327 6.42 -26.55 22.13
N VAL A 328 6.43 -27.63 21.34
CA VAL A 328 5.23 -28.22 20.73
C VAL A 328 5.06 -29.66 21.23
N ARG A 329 3.81 -30.10 21.42
CA ARG A 329 3.46 -31.49 21.73
C ARG A 329 2.92 -32.15 20.47
N ILE A 330 3.35 -33.37 20.17
CA ILE A 330 2.95 -34.08 18.94
C ILE A 330 2.29 -35.41 19.29
N GLU A 331 1.08 -35.64 18.78
CA GLU A 331 0.35 -36.91 18.90
C GLU A 331 -0.14 -37.37 17.52
N THR A 332 0.30 -38.53 17.05
CA THR A 332 -0.19 -39.11 15.78
C THR A 332 -0.01 -40.61 15.71
N ASN A 333 -0.89 -41.31 14.96
CA ASN A 333 -0.68 -42.70 14.56
C ASN A 333 0.00 -42.84 13.18
N GLY A 334 0.14 -41.75 12.44
CA GLY A 334 0.83 -41.66 11.15
C GLY A 334 2.36 -41.53 11.27
N ASP A 335 3.03 -41.34 10.13
CA ASP A 335 4.48 -41.16 10.11
C ASP A 335 4.86 -39.73 10.52
N VAL A 336 5.89 -39.59 11.35
CA VAL A 336 6.40 -38.30 11.84
C VAL A 336 7.79 -38.04 11.28
N THR A 337 7.96 -36.89 10.64
CA THR A 337 9.28 -36.36 10.22
C THR A 337 9.54 -35.03 10.91
N LEU A 338 10.59 -34.95 11.72
CA LEU A 338 11.02 -33.71 12.37
C LEU A 338 12.45 -33.35 11.93
N ASP A 339 12.64 -32.10 11.54
CA ASP A 339 13.96 -31.52 11.26
C ASP A 339 14.06 -30.15 11.94
N GLY A 340 14.77 -30.10 13.07
CA GLY A 340 15.00 -28.87 13.83
C GLY A 340 16.16 -28.02 13.31
N GLY A 341 16.72 -28.35 12.14
CA GLY A 341 17.84 -27.62 11.55
C GLY A 341 19.04 -27.54 12.50
N ASN A 342 19.61 -26.35 12.64
CA ASN A 342 20.85 -26.14 13.39
C ASN A 342 20.70 -26.09 14.92
N GLY A 343 19.51 -25.80 15.46
CA GLY A 343 19.29 -25.71 16.92
C GLY A 343 18.59 -26.91 17.54
N GLY A 344 18.10 -27.84 16.73
CA GLY A 344 17.56 -29.12 17.20
C GLY A 344 16.09 -29.06 17.62
N ILE A 345 15.65 -30.06 18.37
CA ILE A 345 14.25 -30.25 18.78
C ILE A 345 14.18 -30.18 20.30
N VAL A 346 13.38 -29.24 20.84
CA VAL A 346 13.19 -29.01 22.27
C VAL A 346 11.73 -29.27 22.64
N GLY A 347 11.48 -30.31 23.44
CA GLY A 347 10.14 -30.65 23.90
C GLY A 347 9.63 -29.74 25.03
N CYS A 348 8.34 -29.93 25.37
CA CYS A 348 7.74 -29.27 26.52
C CYS A 348 8.29 -29.79 27.86
N PRO A 349 8.50 -28.92 28.87
CA PRO A 349 8.98 -29.34 30.18
C PRO A 349 8.11 -30.44 30.79
N GLY A 350 8.73 -31.56 31.17
CA GLY A 350 8.05 -32.69 31.83
C GLY A 350 7.31 -33.64 30.89
N GLN A 351 7.47 -33.49 29.57
CA GLN A 351 6.90 -34.41 28.57
C GLN A 351 7.95 -34.90 27.58
N VAL A 352 7.81 -36.13 27.11
CA VAL A 352 8.63 -36.68 26.02
C VAL A 352 8.12 -36.05 24.73
N ALA A 353 9.00 -35.41 23.96
CA ALA A 353 8.66 -34.62 22.78
C ALA A 353 7.89 -35.39 21.68
N VAL A 354 7.97 -36.73 21.68
CA VAL A 354 7.36 -37.58 20.65
C VAL A 354 6.89 -38.89 21.29
N SER A 355 5.57 -39.16 21.31
CA SER A 355 5.03 -40.44 21.84
C SER A 355 4.81 -41.52 20.78
N ALA A 356 5.12 -41.25 19.50
CA ALA A 356 4.96 -42.18 18.38
C ALA A 356 6.29 -42.36 17.63
N LEU A 357 6.98 -43.49 17.81
CA LEU A 357 8.21 -43.83 17.09
C LEU A 357 8.00 -45.06 16.20
N LYS A 358 7.89 -44.83 14.88
CA LYS A 358 8.49 -45.70 13.86
C LYS A 358 9.57 -44.87 13.17
N GLU A 359 10.80 -45.02 13.66
CA GLU A 359 11.89 -44.08 13.43
C GLU A 359 12.54 -44.24 12.04
N LYS A 360 12.62 -43.15 11.28
CA LYS A 360 13.67 -42.92 10.28
C LYS A 360 14.29 -41.53 10.53
N VAL A 361 14.93 -41.38 11.69
CA VAL A 361 15.59 -40.13 12.11
C VAL A 361 16.85 -39.91 11.26
N GLY A 362 16.80 -38.88 10.43
CA GLY A 362 17.98 -38.24 9.86
C GLY A 362 18.77 -37.55 10.98
N GLN A 363 20.08 -37.67 10.94
CA GLN A 363 21.00 -37.28 12.02
C GLN A 363 20.86 -35.82 12.45
N ASN A 364 20.15 -35.55 13.56
CA ASN A 364 20.37 -34.38 14.40
C ASN A 364 20.03 -34.73 15.86
N THR A 365 20.86 -34.27 16.79
CA THR A 365 20.91 -34.78 18.17
C THR A 365 19.75 -34.20 19.00
N MET A 366 18.85 -35.04 19.51
CA MET A 366 17.85 -34.63 20.52
C MET A 366 18.56 -34.18 21.81
N ARG A 367 18.17 -33.03 22.38
CA ARG A 367 18.68 -32.52 23.67
C ARG A 367 17.57 -32.30 24.68
#